data_AF-A0A069D6U7-F1
#
_entry.id   AF-A0A069D6U7-F1
#
_cell.length_a   1.000
_cell.length_b   1.000
_cell.length_c   1.000
_cell.angle_alpha   90.00
_cell.angle_beta   90.00
_cell.angle_gamma   90.00
#
_symmetry.space_group_name_H-M   'P 1'
#
loop_
_entity.id
_entity.type
_entity.pdbx_description
1 polymer ?
#
loop_
_entity_poly.entity_id
_entity_poly.type
_entity_poly.pdbx_seq_one_letter_code
_entity_poly.pdbx_strand_id
1 'polypeptide(L)'
;MDFPKTIGDNNMKINIIFYSFLFFLFSCKVEKDSNCNVLLRKAKENLNSFYNKNDADYLIASKIYLDSINCNSFKYKIFNTKTTILFLLKDYKEGIQYVSSLDSTAFDKNYIKSMYLNRFKALESESRSDTIHRNQYYNEGLSAIRLYMNEHPSDKETLCEYYLFKMLFTDRTEVLREVELLKKQEMYENEFLEVLIETINNFKK
;
A
#
# COMPACT_ATOMS: atom_id res chain seq x y z
N MET A 1 63.46 -46.00 19.59
CA MET A 1 63.22 -45.27 18.34
C MET A 1 63.36 -43.78 18.62
N ASP A 2 64.63 -43.38 18.66
CA ASP A 2 65.29 -42.16 18.15
C ASP A 2 64.63 -40.78 18.23
N PHE A 3 65.29 -39.95 19.04
CA PHE A 3 65.53 -38.49 18.93
C PHE A 3 66.50 -38.18 17.74
N PRO A 4 66.98 -36.93 17.50
CA PRO A 4 66.34 -35.60 17.35
C PRO A 4 66.97 -34.75 16.19
N LYS A 5 66.62 -33.44 16.17
CA LYS A 5 67.38 -32.25 15.67
C LYS A 5 67.44 -31.97 14.16
N THR A 6 67.09 -30.74 13.79
CA THR A 6 68.06 -29.67 13.44
C THR A 6 67.45 -28.26 13.55
N ILE A 7 68.32 -27.35 14.01
CA ILE A 7 68.20 -25.89 14.08
C ILE A 7 68.71 -25.32 12.75
N GLY A 8 68.21 -24.16 12.29
CA GLY A 8 68.85 -23.45 11.18
C GLY A 8 68.12 -22.21 10.66
N ASP A 9 68.24 -21.11 11.41
CA ASP A 9 68.64 -19.75 10.98
C ASP A 9 68.17 -19.05 9.68
N ASN A 10 68.12 -17.71 9.84
CA ASN A 10 68.23 -16.64 8.83
C ASN A 10 66.97 -16.06 8.14
N ASN A 11 66.52 -14.93 8.70
CA ASN A 11 66.35 -13.62 8.03
C ASN A 11 66.22 -13.61 6.50
N MET A 12 65.06 -13.19 5.96
CA MET A 12 65.02 -12.09 4.98
C MET A 12 63.61 -11.54 4.74
N LYS A 13 63.55 -10.20 4.77
CA LYS A 13 62.42 -9.30 4.56
C LYS A 13 61.54 -9.64 3.35
N ILE A 14 60.22 -9.66 3.55
CA ILE A 14 59.24 -9.47 2.47
C ILE A 14 58.36 -8.29 2.87
N ASN A 15 58.55 -7.18 2.15
CA ASN A 15 57.72 -5.99 2.19
C ASN A 15 56.28 -6.34 1.80
N ILE A 16 55.33 -6.21 2.73
CA ILE A 16 53.91 -6.17 2.40
C ILE A 16 53.48 -4.71 2.50
N ILE A 17 53.23 -4.15 1.33
CA ILE A 17 52.73 -2.80 1.07
C ILE A 17 51.37 -2.64 1.76
N PHE A 18 51.32 -1.89 2.86
CA PHE A 18 50.07 -1.45 3.50
C PHE A 18 49.58 -0.17 2.81
N TYR A 19 48.96 -0.33 1.63
CA TYR A 19 48.10 0.70 1.05
C TYR A 19 46.68 0.14 0.94
N SER A 20 45.87 0.40 1.96
CA SER A 20 44.42 0.58 1.80
C SER A 20 43.87 1.23 3.06
N PHE A 21 44.21 2.50 3.27
CA PHE A 21 43.39 3.39 4.09
C PHE A 21 42.37 4.07 3.16
N LEU A 22 41.43 3.26 2.68
CA LEU A 22 40.16 3.72 2.15
C LEU A 22 39.10 3.00 2.99
N PHE A 23 38.95 3.49 4.23
CA PHE A 23 37.72 3.31 4.97
C PHE A 23 36.62 3.96 4.13
N PHE A 24 35.98 3.16 3.31
CA PHE A 24 34.69 3.47 2.74
C PHE A 24 33.77 3.86 3.91
N LEU A 25 33.46 5.16 3.99
CA LEU A 25 32.29 5.66 4.70
C LEU A 25 31.03 5.20 3.95
N PHE A 26 30.78 3.89 3.91
CA PHE A 26 29.47 3.31 3.62
C PHE A 26 28.93 2.67 4.90
N SER A 27 28.62 3.52 5.87
CA SER A 27 27.74 3.13 6.97
C SER A 27 26.88 4.30 7.38
N CYS A 28 25.78 4.48 6.65
CA CYS A 28 24.57 5.16 7.11
C CYS A 28 23.41 4.94 6.12
N LYS A 29 22.97 3.69 5.97
CA LYS A 29 21.64 3.39 5.42
C LYS A 29 20.92 2.27 6.17
N VAL A 30 21.67 1.30 6.70
CA VAL A 30 21.12 0.10 7.37
C VAL A 30 20.40 0.43 8.68
N GLU A 31 20.92 1.38 9.48
CA GLU A 31 20.34 1.68 10.80
C GLU A 31 19.04 2.51 10.72
N LYS A 32 18.96 3.46 9.77
CA LYS A 32 17.77 4.31 9.59
C LYS A 32 16.56 3.50 9.10
N ASP A 33 16.76 2.60 8.14
CA ASP A 33 15.70 1.74 7.62
C ASP A 33 15.27 0.69 8.67
N SER A 34 16.15 0.27 9.58
CA SER A 34 15.81 -0.60 10.71
C SER A 34 14.76 0.06 11.63
N ASN A 35 14.96 1.32 12.01
CA ASN A 35 13.99 2.04 12.84
C ASN A 35 12.65 2.25 12.14
N CYS A 36 12.64 2.61 10.84
CA CYS A 36 11.42 2.77 10.07
C CYS A 36 10.62 1.46 9.92
N ASN A 37 11.29 0.31 9.82
CA ASN A 37 10.64 -1.00 9.88
C ASN A 37 9.97 -1.24 11.25
N VAL A 38 10.65 -0.90 12.35
CA VAL A 38 10.08 -1.02 13.69
C VAL A 38 8.84 -0.15 13.86
N LEU A 39 8.90 1.10 13.39
CA LEU A 39 7.75 2.02 13.43
C LEU A 39 6.57 1.50 12.59
N LEU A 40 6.82 1.02 11.37
CA LEU A 40 5.78 0.44 10.52
C LEU A 40 5.15 -0.80 11.16
N ARG A 41 5.96 -1.67 11.78
CA ARG A 41 5.45 -2.83 12.52
C ARG A 41 4.54 -2.40 13.66
N LYS A 42 4.97 -1.45 14.50
CA LYS A 42 4.16 -0.92 15.61
C LYS A 42 2.86 -0.29 15.11
N ALA A 43 2.90 0.44 14.00
CA ALA A 43 1.68 0.98 13.39
C ALA A 43 0.69 -0.13 13.01
N LYS A 44 1.16 -1.19 12.34
CA LYS A 44 0.32 -2.33 11.95
C LYS A 44 -0.22 -3.11 13.16
N GLU A 45 0.58 -3.30 14.21
CA GLU A 45 0.16 -3.95 15.46
C GLU A 45 -0.97 -3.16 16.16
N ASN A 46 -0.87 -1.83 16.18
CA ASN A 46 -1.92 -0.97 16.71
C ASN A 46 -3.18 -1.00 15.83
N LEU A 47 -3.04 -0.93 14.51
CA LEU A 47 -4.18 -1.08 13.60
C LEU A 47 -4.90 -2.42 13.79
N ASN A 48 -4.16 -3.52 13.97
CA ASN A 48 -4.74 -4.82 14.30
C ASN A 48 -5.45 -4.81 15.66
N SER A 49 -4.88 -4.13 16.66
CA SER A 49 -5.50 -3.97 17.98
C SER A 49 -6.82 -3.20 17.90
N PHE A 50 -6.91 -2.17 17.05
CA PHE A 50 -8.16 -1.49 16.75
C PHE A 50 -9.22 -2.47 16.21
N TYR A 51 -8.89 -3.31 15.23
CA TYR A 51 -9.87 -4.26 14.69
C TYR A 51 -10.38 -5.28 15.72
N ASN A 52 -9.55 -5.63 16.71
CA ASN A 52 -9.94 -6.55 17.78
C ASN A 52 -10.75 -5.90 18.90
N LYS A 53 -10.46 -4.63 19.21
CA LYS A 53 -10.98 -3.96 20.42
C LYS A 53 -11.95 -2.81 20.13
N ASN A 54 -12.00 -2.34 18.88
CA ASN A 54 -12.76 -1.19 18.42
C ASN A 54 -12.48 0.09 19.24
N ASP A 55 -11.21 0.32 19.59
CA ASP A 55 -10.76 1.45 20.40
C ASP A 55 -9.89 2.40 19.57
N ALA A 56 -10.35 3.65 19.46
CA ALA A 56 -9.76 4.69 18.62
C ALA A 56 -8.35 5.11 19.07
N ASP A 57 -7.98 4.89 20.34
CA ASP A 57 -6.64 5.21 20.83
C ASP A 57 -5.56 4.41 20.08
N TYR A 58 -5.88 3.18 19.67
CA TYR A 58 -5.01 2.38 18.82
C TYR A 58 -4.84 2.99 17.42
N LEU A 59 -5.88 3.61 16.84
CA LEU A 59 -5.74 4.29 15.55
C LEU A 59 -4.86 5.53 15.67
N ILE A 60 -5.02 6.30 16.75
CA ILE A 60 -4.19 7.48 17.04
C ILE A 60 -2.72 7.07 17.21
N ALA A 61 -2.46 6.04 18.02
CA ALA A 61 -1.12 5.50 18.21
C ALA A 61 -0.51 5.00 16.89
N SER A 62 -1.31 4.29 16.08
CA SER A 62 -0.89 3.81 14.77
C SER A 62 -0.46 4.96 13.85
N LYS A 63 -1.27 6.03 13.80
CA LYS A 63 -0.97 7.25 13.03
C LYS A 63 0.33 7.91 13.50
N ILE A 64 0.52 8.07 14.81
CA ILE A 64 1.74 8.66 15.39
C ILE A 64 3.00 7.89 14.94
N TYR A 65 2.95 6.56 14.94
CA TYR A 65 4.07 5.74 14.48
C TYR A 65 4.35 5.93 12.99
N LEU A 66 3.31 6.03 12.14
CA LEU A 66 3.50 6.29 10.71
C LEU A 66 4.04 7.69 10.42
N ASP A 67 3.55 8.70 11.13
CA ASP A 67 4.01 10.09 10.96
C ASP A 67 5.47 10.29 11.43
N SER A 68 5.95 9.39 12.28
CA SER A 68 7.35 9.34 12.73
C SER A 68 8.30 8.69 11.71
N ILE A 69 7.80 8.07 10.63
CA ILE A 69 8.63 7.45 9.60
C ILE A 69 9.19 8.53 8.66
N ASN A 70 10.50 8.75 8.73
CA ASN A 70 11.22 9.74 7.92
C ASN A 70 12.18 9.12 6.88
N CYS A 71 11.96 7.85 6.53
CA CYS A 71 12.72 7.13 5.52
C CYS A 71 12.07 7.29 4.14
N ASN A 72 12.78 7.88 3.18
CA ASN A 72 12.27 8.07 1.82
C ASN A 72 11.86 6.74 1.14
N SER A 73 12.57 5.66 1.44
CA SER A 73 12.27 4.30 0.95
C SER A 73 10.93 3.73 1.43
N PHE A 74 10.27 4.40 2.39
CA PHE A 74 8.99 3.98 2.97
C PHE A 74 7.79 4.79 2.46
N LYS A 75 7.99 5.88 1.71
CA LYS A 75 6.93 6.79 1.27
C LYS A 75 5.71 6.06 0.68
N TYR A 76 5.96 5.05 -0.15
CA TYR A 76 4.91 4.22 -0.77
C TYR A 76 4.63 2.92 0.01
N LYS A 77 5.60 2.39 0.76
CA LYS A 77 5.42 1.17 1.58
C LYS A 77 4.35 1.33 2.67
N ILE A 78 4.16 2.56 3.16
CA ILE A 78 3.16 2.85 4.18
C ILE A 78 1.79 3.20 3.61
N PHE A 79 1.67 3.35 2.29
CA PHE A 79 0.48 3.91 1.63
C PHE A 79 -0.82 3.24 2.10
N ASN A 80 -0.94 1.92 1.93
CA ASN A 80 -2.14 1.18 2.31
C ASN A 80 -2.48 1.31 3.80
N THR A 81 -1.46 1.30 4.66
CA THR A 81 -1.68 1.41 6.11
C THR A 81 -2.11 2.83 6.48
N LYS A 82 -1.45 3.86 5.93
CA LYS A 82 -1.77 5.26 6.20
C LYS A 82 -3.15 5.64 5.69
N THR A 83 -3.51 5.27 4.45
CA THR A 83 -4.84 5.55 3.90
C THR A 83 -5.95 4.87 4.71
N THR A 84 -5.75 3.61 5.10
CA THR A 84 -6.70 2.87 5.96
C THR A 84 -6.94 3.60 7.29
N ILE A 85 -5.86 4.01 7.98
CA ILE A 85 -5.98 4.73 9.25
C ILE A 85 -6.72 6.05 9.08
N LEU A 86 -6.42 6.80 8.02
CA LEU A 86 -7.08 8.09 7.74
C LEU A 86 -8.57 7.91 7.42
N PHE A 87 -8.97 6.83 6.72
CA PHE A 87 -10.38 6.50 6.54
C PHE A 87 -11.07 6.17 7.86
N LEU A 88 -10.45 5.33 8.71
CA LEU A 88 -11.02 4.90 9.98
C LEU A 88 -11.15 6.06 10.98
N LEU A 89 -10.17 6.96 11.01
CA LEU A 89 -10.21 8.19 11.82
C LEU A 89 -11.15 9.26 11.24
N LYS A 90 -11.67 9.06 10.01
CA LYS A 90 -12.44 10.04 9.25
C LYS A 90 -11.69 11.36 9.01
N ASP A 91 -10.35 11.30 8.98
CA ASP A 91 -9.50 12.46 8.67
C ASP A 91 -9.30 12.60 7.17
N TYR A 92 -10.40 12.95 6.49
CA TYR A 92 -10.44 13.01 5.03
C TYR A 92 -9.57 14.13 4.47
N LYS A 93 -9.43 15.24 5.21
CA LYS A 93 -8.60 16.38 4.81
C LYS A 93 -7.12 16.00 4.78
N GLU A 94 -6.62 15.35 5.83
CA GLU A 94 -5.25 14.82 5.81
C GLU A 94 -5.09 13.73 4.73
N GLY A 95 -6.12 12.88 4.53
CA GLY A 95 -6.16 11.91 3.43
C GLY A 95 -5.94 12.52 2.05
N ILE A 96 -6.67 13.59 1.73
CA ILE A 96 -6.53 14.33 0.47
C ILE A 96 -5.10 14.89 0.32
N GLN A 97 -4.57 15.52 1.36
CA GLN A 97 -3.22 16.10 1.34
C GLN A 97 -2.15 15.02 1.16
N TYR A 98 -2.27 13.92 1.90
CA TYR A 98 -1.34 12.79 1.83
C TYR A 98 -1.31 12.20 0.43
N VAL A 99 -2.45 11.79 -0.13
CA VAL A 99 -2.50 11.15 -1.46
C VAL A 99 -2.05 12.12 -2.55
N SER A 100 -2.39 13.41 -2.44
CA SER A 100 -1.96 14.42 -3.41
C SER A 100 -0.43 14.57 -3.48
N SER A 101 0.28 14.37 -2.37
CA SER A 101 1.75 14.47 -2.26
C SER A 101 2.54 13.31 -2.89
N LEU A 102 1.84 12.24 -3.29
CA LEU A 102 2.43 11.03 -3.86
C LEU A 102 2.58 11.17 -5.38
N ASP A 103 3.60 10.56 -5.97
CA ASP A 103 3.73 10.49 -7.43
C ASP A 103 2.85 9.36 -7.97
N SER A 104 2.08 9.60 -9.03
CA SER A 104 1.26 8.57 -9.68
C SER A 104 2.10 7.46 -10.32
N THR A 105 3.34 7.76 -10.74
CA THR A 105 4.23 6.79 -11.39
C THR A 105 4.81 5.75 -10.42
N ALA A 106 4.65 5.97 -9.12
CA ALA A 106 5.18 5.09 -8.09
C ALA A 106 4.20 3.99 -7.64
N PHE A 107 3.02 3.92 -8.25
CA PHE A 107 2.03 2.87 -8.01
C PHE A 107 2.09 1.85 -9.14
N ASP A 108 1.95 0.56 -8.81
CA ASP A 108 1.94 -0.53 -9.80
C ASP A 108 0.80 -0.35 -10.82
N LYS A 109 -0.35 0.17 -10.36
CA LYS A 109 -1.47 0.57 -11.21
C LYS A 109 -1.66 2.08 -11.11
N ASN A 110 -1.51 2.78 -12.24
CA ASN A 110 -1.48 4.25 -12.29
C ASN A 110 -2.78 4.92 -11.79
N TYR A 111 -3.92 4.21 -11.80
CA TYR A 111 -5.20 4.73 -11.32
C TYR A 111 -5.30 4.81 -9.79
N ILE A 112 -4.47 4.08 -9.03
CA ILE A 112 -4.59 3.94 -7.57
C ILE A 112 -4.60 5.32 -6.90
N LYS A 113 -3.69 6.22 -7.29
CA LYS A 113 -3.64 7.58 -6.75
C LYS A 113 -4.97 8.31 -6.96
N SER A 114 -5.50 8.28 -8.18
CA SER A 114 -6.75 8.96 -8.54
C SER A 114 -7.94 8.38 -7.78
N MET A 115 -8.04 7.04 -7.72
CA MET A 115 -9.09 6.33 -7.00
C MET A 115 -9.12 6.71 -5.52
N TYR A 116 -7.99 6.65 -4.81
CA TYR A 116 -7.95 6.99 -3.37
C TYR A 116 -8.18 8.48 -3.12
N LEU A 117 -7.62 9.36 -3.96
CA LEU A 117 -7.84 10.81 -3.84
C LEU A 117 -9.33 11.15 -3.95
N ASN A 118 -10.00 10.60 -4.96
CA ASN A 118 -11.42 10.81 -5.16
C ASN A 118 -12.28 10.14 -4.08
N ARG A 119 -11.88 8.99 -3.55
CA ARG A 119 -12.55 8.39 -2.38
C ARG A 119 -12.51 9.31 -1.16
N PHE A 120 -11.36 9.92 -0.86
CA PHE A 120 -11.28 10.86 0.26
C PHE A 120 -12.15 12.10 0.05
N LYS A 121 -12.14 12.68 -1.16
CA LYS A 121 -13.01 13.83 -1.50
C LYS A 121 -14.50 13.47 -1.42
N ALA A 122 -14.86 12.27 -1.85
CA ALA A 122 -16.23 11.77 -1.77
C ALA A 122 -16.68 11.67 -0.31
N LEU A 123 -15.87 11.07 0.55
CA LEU A 123 -16.14 10.95 1.98
C LEU A 123 -16.15 12.31 2.70
N GLU A 124 -15.29 13.25 2.30
CA GLU A 124 -15.33 14.62 2.81
C GLU A 124 -16.66 15.32 2.44
N SER A 125 -17.11 15.15 1.20
CA SER A 125 -18.41 15.68 0.74
C SER A 125 -19.57 15.03 1.50
N GLU A 126 -19.53 13.70 1.68
CA GLU A 126 -20.52 12.95 2.43
C GLU A 126 -20.60 13.40 3.90
N SER A 127 -19.46 13.69 4.54
CA SER A 127 -19.43 14.22 5.91
C SER A 127 -20.16 15.57 6.07
N ARG A 128 -20.36 16.28 4.96
CA ARG A 128 -21.10 17.55 4.86
C ARG A 128 -22.50 17.37 4.27
N SER A 129 -22.97 16.13 4.13
CA SER A 129 -24.24 15.77 3.48
C SER A 129 -24.35 16.22 2.00
N ASP A 130 -23.22 16.44 1.33
CA ASP A 130 -23.19 16.83 -0.08
C ASP A 130 -23.13 15.59 -0.98
N THR A 131 -24.31 15.05 -1.28
CA THR A 131 -24.45 13.83 -2.08
C THR A 131 -24.10 14.04 -3.57
N ILE A 132 -24.19 15.28 -4.06
CA ILE A 132 -23.91 15.61 -5.47
C ILE A 132 -22.41 15.49 -5.71
N HIS A 133 -21.60 16.20 -4.93
CA HIS A 133 -20.14 16.12 -5.05
C HIS A 133 -19.60 14.76 -4.62
N ARG A 134 -20.21 14.12 -3.61
CA ARG A 134 -19.87 12.73 -3.26
C ARG A 134 -19.97 11.80 -4.48
N ASN A 135 -21.11 11.81 -5.16
CA ASN A 135 -21.32 10.94 -6.32
C ASN A 135 -20.42 11.34 -7.50
N GLN A 136 -20.17 12.63 -7.71
CA GLN A 136 -19.23 13.11 -8.72
C GLN A 136 -17.83 12.53 -8.49
N TYR A 137 -17.28 12.67 -7.28
CA TYR A 137 -15.94 12.17 -6.97
C TYR A 137 -15.85 10.64 -7.09
N TYR A 138 -16.84 9.91 -6.61
CA TYR A 138 -16.85 8.46 -6.83
C TYR A 138 -16.87 8.08 -8.32
N ASN A 139 -17.62 8.80 -9.16
CA ASN A 139 -17.60 8.57 -10.62
C ASN A 139 -16.25 8.93 -11.25
N GLU A 140 -15.57 9.99 -10.80
CA GLU A 140 -14.20 10.32 -11.23
C GLU A 140 -13.21 9.20 -10.86
N GLY A 141 -13.33 8.64 -9.65
CA GLY A 141 -12.57 7.48 -9.21
C GLY A 141 -12.80 6.24 -10.08
N LEU A 142 -14.05 5.88 -10.35
CA LEU A 142 -14.41 4.78 -11.25
C LEU A 142 -13.89 5.00 -12.67
N SER A 143 -13.93 6.23 -13.16
CA SER A 143 -13.47 6.55 -14.52
C SER A 143 -11.97 6.28 -14.67
N ALA A 144 -11.16 6.57 -13.65
CA ALA A 144 -9.74 6.24 -13.65
C ALA A 144 -9.49 4.72 -13.71
N ILE A 145 -10.24 3.93 -12.95
CA ILE A 145 -10.16 2.46 -12.98
C ILE A 145 -10.56 1.94 -14.37
N ARG A 146 -11.66 2.46 -14.94
CA ARG A 146 -12.16 2.07 -16.26
C ARG A 146 -11.16 2.35 -17.38
N LEU A 147 -10.48 3.51 -17.34
CA LEU A 147 -9.44 3.85 -18.31
C LEU A 147 -8.31 2.83 -18.29
N TYR A 148 -7.84 2.43 -17.10
CA TYR A 148 -6.83 1.38 -16.97
C TYR A 148 -7.31 0.02 -17.49
N MET A 149 -8.55 -0.36 -17.19
CA MET A 149 -9.13 -1.63 -17.67
C MET A 149 -9.22 -1.68 -19.20
N ASN A 150 -9.51 -0.55 -19.87
CA ASN A 150 -9.54 -0.50 -21.33
C ASN A 150 -8.16 -0.79 -21.94
N GLU A 151 -7.09 -0.40 -21.25
CA GLU A 151 -5.70 -0.68 -21.64
C GLU A 151 -5.25 -2.08 -21.23
N HIS A 152 -5.88 -2.67 -20.20
CA HIS A 152 -5.52 -3.96 -19.59
C HIS A 152 -6.76 -4.86 -19.40
N PRO A 153 -7.45 -5.28 -20.48
CA PRO A 153 -8.77 -5.92 -20.40
C PRO A 153 -8.77 -7.28 -19.70
N SER A 154 -7.62 -7.96 -19.63
CA SER A 154 -7.45 -9.25 -18.95
C SER A 154 -7.14 -9.14 -17.45
N ASP A 155 -6.99 -7.92 -16.91
CA ASP A 155 -6.73 -7.72 -15.49
C ASP A 155 -8.00 -7.90 -14.64
N LYS A 156 -8.19 -9.14 -14.19
CA LYS A 156 -9.28 -9.56 -13.31
C LYS A 156 -9.26 -8.88 -11.94
N GLU A 157 -8.08 -8.57 -11.41
CA GLU A 157 -7.97 -7.89 -10.12
C GLU A 157 -8.53 -6.47 -10.23
N THR A 158 -8.22 -5.76 -11.32
CA THR A 158 -8.79 -4.43 -11.56
C THR A 158 -10.30 -4.48 -11.78
N LEU A 159 -10.84 -5.54 -12.42
CA LEU A 159 -12.30 -5.72 -12.51
C LEU A 159 -12.95 -5.86 -11.13
N CYS A 160 -12.34 -6.65 -10.23
CA CYS A 160 -12.81 -6.77 -8.85
C CYS A 160 -12.79 -5.41 -8.14
N GLU A 161 -11.67 -4.68 -8.23
CA GLU A 161 -11.55 -3.35 -7.64
C GLU A 161 -12.59 -2.36 -8.19
N TYR A 162 -12.87 -2.39 -9.50
CA TYR A 162 -13.88 -1.55 -10.13
C TYR A 162 -15.26 -1.75 -9.50
N TYR A 163 -15.72 -2.99 -9.38
CA TYR A 163 -17.05 -3.28 -8.83
C TYR A 163 -17.11 -3.06 -7.31
N LEU A 164 -16.05 -3.39 -6.56
CA LEU A 164 -15.99 -3.11 -5.13
C LEU A 164 -15.96 -1.61 -4.84
N PHE A 165 -15.29 -0.81 -5.68
CA PHE A 165 -15.33 0.64 -5.58
C PHE A 165 -16.70 1.20 -5.94
N LYS A 166 -17.34 0.68 -7.00
CA LYS A 166 -18.70 1.06 -7.40
C LYS A 166 -19.73 0.80 -6.30
N MET A 167 -19.57 -0.32 -5.59
CA MET A 167 -20.40 -0.67 -4.43
C MET A 167 -20.37 0.39 -3.32
N LEU A 168 -19.40 1.30 -3.27
CA LEU A 168 -19.38 2.37 -2.25
C LEU A 168 -20.55 3.36 -2.42
N PHE A 169 -21.09 3.53 -3.62
CA PHE A 169 -22.09 4.57 -3.90
C PHE A 169 -23.22 4.16 -4.85
N THR A 170 -23.14 2.97 -5.44
CA THR A 170 -24.21 2.35 -6.23
C THR A 170 -24.96 1.29 -5.41
N ASP A 171 -26.22 1.05 -5.76
CA ASP A 171 -26.99 -0.03 -5.16
C ASP A 171 -26.43 -1.40 -5.54
N ARG A 172 -26.49 -2.36 -4.59
CA ARG A 172 -25.95 -3.71 -4.79
C ARG A 172 -26.61 -4.41 -5.98
N THR A 173 -27.93 -4.29 -6.12
CA THR A 173 -28.68 -4.98 -7.17
C THR A 173 -28.30 -4.47 -8.56
N GLU A 174 -28.00 -3.17 -8.68
CA GLU A 174 -27.52 -2.57 -9.92
C GLU A 174 -26.12 -3.07 -10.29
N VAL A 175 -25.19 -3.14 -9.32
CA VAL A 175 -23.84 -3.70 -9.52
C VAL A 175 -23.91 -5.17 -9.94
N LEU A 176 -24.72 -5.98 -9.24
CA LEU A 176 -24.92 -7.40 -9.59
C LEU A 176 -25.48 -7.57 -11.01
N ARG A 177 -26.47 -6.76 -11.39
CA ARG A 177 -27.04 -6.78 -12.75
C ARG A 177 -25.97 -6.52 -13.81
N GLU A 178 -25.01 -5.63 -13.56
CA GLU A 178 -23.91 -5.39 -14.49
C GLU A 178 -22.95 -6.57 -14.61
N VAL A 179 -22.58 -7.20 -13.49
CA VAL A 179 -21.70 -8.39 -13.51
C VAL A 179 -22.39 -9.57 -14.21
N GLU A 180 -23.70 -9.75 -13.99
CA GLU A 180 -24.50 -10.75 -14.69
C GLU A 180 -24.57 -10.52 -16.20
N LEU A 181 -24.51 -9.25 -16.65
CA LEU A 181 -24.40 -8.95 -18.08
C LEU A 181 -23.04 -9.36 -18.65
N LEU A 182 -21.94 -9.14 -17.92
CA LEU A 182 -20.62 -9.62 -18.34
C LEU A 182 -20.59 -11.15 -18.49
N LYS A 183 -21.27 -11.85 -17.57
CA LYS A 183 -21.43 -13.31 -17.61
C LYS A 183 -22.20 -13.76 -18.84
N LYS A 184 -23.34 -13.11 -19.14
CA LYS A 184 -24.15 -13.40 -20.34
C LYS A 184 -23.43 -13.10 -21.66
N GLN A 185 -22.52 -12.13 -21.64
CA GLN A 185 -21.73 -11.73 -22.80
C GLN A 185 -20.43 -12.53 -22.95
N GLU A 186 -20.17 -13.49 -22.05
CA GLU A 186 -18.97 -14.34 -22.06
C GLU A 186 -17.66 -13.50 -22.08
N MET A 187 -17.68 -12.31 -21.45
CA MET A 187 -16.52 -11.41 -21.44
C MET A 187 -15.37 -11.90 -20.56
N TYR A 188 -15.67 -12.75 -19.58
CA TYR A 188 -14.72 -13.34 -18.64
C TYR A 188 -15.12 -14.79 -18.32
N GLU A 189 -14.22 -15.56 -17.70
CA GLU A 189 -14.52 -16.92 -17.29
C GLU A 189 -15.64 -16.95 -16.24
N ASN A 190 -16.61 -17.85 -16.45
CA ASN A 190 -17.79 -17.94 -15.60
C ASN A 190 -17.44 -18.15 -14.12
N GLU A 191 -16.48 -19.03 -13.83
CA GLU A 191 -16.02 -19.32 -12.46
C GLU A 191 -15.53 -18.04 -11.75
N PHE A 192 -14.77 -17.20 -12.46
CA PHE A 192 -14.28 -15.94 -11.90
C PHE A 192 -15.44 -14.96 -11.63
N LEU A 193 -16.40 -14.85 -12.55
CA LEU A 193 -17.56 -13.97 -12.36
C LEU A 193 -18.47 -14.45 -11.23
N GLU A 194 -18.59 -15.76 -11.01
CA GLU A 194 -19.32 -16.33 -9.86
C GLU A 194 -18.68 -15.96 -8.52
N VAL A 195 -17.34 -16.04 -8.43
CA VAL A 195 -16.60 -15.57 -7.25
C VAL A 195 -16.80 -14.07 -7.01
N LEU A 196 -16.81 -13.26 -8.08
CA LEU A 196 -17.06 -11.83 -7.96
C LEU A 196 -18.49 -11.54 -7.47
N ILE A 197 -19.49 -12.25 -7.99
CA ILE A 197 -20.89 -12.15 -7.54
C ILE A 197 -21.01 -12.50 -6.05
N GLU A 198 -20.39 -13.61 -5.62
CA GLU A 198 -20.36 -14.00 -4.20
C GLU A 198 -19.69 -12.93 -3.33
N THR A 199 -18.58 -12.37 -3.81
CA THR A 199 -17.88 -11.28 -3.12
C THR A 199 -18.77 -10.04 -2.95
N ILE A 200 -19.50 -9.65 -4.00
CA ILE A 200 -20.43 -8.50 -3.96
C ILE A 200 -21.60 -8.75 -3.00
N ASN A 201 -22.12 -9.97 -2.96
CA ASN A 201 -23.20 -10.36 -2.04
C ASN A 201 -22.76 -10.26 -0.57
N ASN A 202 -21.52 -10.65 -0.29
CA ASN A 202 -20.95 -10.65 1.06
C ASN A 202 -20.31 -9.30 1.47
N PHE A 203 -20.22 -8.34 0.56
CA PHE A 203 -19.65 -7.03 0.82
C PHE A 203 -20.51 -6.20 1.80
N LYS A 204 -19.90 -5.81 2.92
CA LYS A 204 -20.49 -4.92 3.93
C LYS A 204 -19.98 -3.50 3.70
N LYS A 205 -20.93 -2.56 3.53
CA LYS A 205 -20.66 -1.13 3.46
C LYS A 205 -20.41 -0.56 4.85
#